data_AF-A0A951WAR2-F1
#
_entry.id   AF-A0A951WAR2-F1
#
_cell.length_a   1.000
_cell.length_b   1.000
_cell.length_c   1.000
_cell.angle_alpha   90.00
_cell.angle_beta   90.00
_cell.angle_gamma   90.00
#
_symmetry.space_group_name_H-M   'P 1'
#
loop_
_entity.id
_entity.type
_entity.pdbx_description
1 polymer ?
#
loop_
_entity_poly.entity_id
_entity_poly.type
_entity_poly.pdbx_seq_one_letter_code
_entity_poly.pdbx_strand_id
1 'polypeptide(L)' 'ISLQLIEEGDSAVSLMPSFMAYGSYGDRNQIGGNEPLIFKVKILDIKKREK' A
#
# COMPACT_ATOMS: atom_id res chain seq x y z
N ILE A 1 -4.75 0.94 5.67
CA ILE A 1 -4.54 1.96 6.74
C ILE A 1 -3.75 3.15 6.21
N SER A 2 -2.56 2.97 5.61
CA SER A 2 -1.70 4.11 5.20
C SER A 2 -2.34 5.14 4.26
N LEU A 3 -3.17 4.72 3.29
CA LEU A 3 -3.81 5.67 2.36
C LEU A 3 -4.78 6.65 3.04
N GLN A 4 -5.38 6.29 4.18
CA GLN A 4 -6.33 7.16 4.88
C GLN A 4 -5.65 8.33 5.61
N LEU A 5 -4.30 8.31 5.71
CA LEU A 5 -3.51 9.31 6.41
C LEU A 5 -2.83 10.31 5.47
N ILE A 6 -2.97 10.14 4.15
CA ILE A 6 -2.30 10.96 3.15
C ILE A 6 -3.36 11.88 2.52
N GLU A 7 -3.09 13.18 2.52
CA GLU A 7 -3.98 14.16 1.91
C GLU A 7 -3.92 14.10 0.37
N GLU A 8 -4.94 14.64 -0.30
CA GLU A 8 -4.95 14.73 -1.76
C GLU A 8 -3.81 15.64 -2.25
N GLY A 9 -3.08 15.19 -3.27
CA GLY A 9 -1.90 15.89 -3.80
C GLY A 9 -0.57 15.48 -3.13
N ASP A 10 -0.63 14.94 -1.91
CA ASP A 10 0.54 14.57 -1.14
C ASP A 10 1.11 13.19 -1.52
N SER A 11 2.35 12.95 -1.06
CA SER A 11 3.06 11.68 -1.27
C SER A 11 3.70 11.16 0.01
N ALA A 12 3.76 9.84 0.13
CA ALA A 12 4.38 9.16 1.27
C ALA A 12 5.09 7.87 0.85
N VAL A 13 5.97 7.38 1.72
CA VAL A 13 6.54 6.05 1.62
C VAL A 13 5.91 5.17 2.70
N SER A 14 5.29 4.08 2.29
CA SER A 14 4.65 3.10 3.18
C SER A 14 5.47 1.82 3.21
N LEU A 15 5.93 1.45 4.41
CA LEU A 15 6.51 0.14 4.68
C LEU A 15 5.39 -0.81 5.11
N MET A 16 5.16 -1.85 4.31
CA MET A 16 4.13 -2.85 4.54
C MET A 16 4.78 -4.19 4.95
N PRO A 17 4.64 -4.60 6.23
CA PRO A 17 4.95 -5.95 6.65
C PRO A 17 4.28 -7.01 5.78
N SER A 18 4.97 -8.13 5.55
CA SER A 18 4.53 -9.20 4.66
C SER A 18 3.13 -9.74 5.01
N PHE A 19 2.79 -9.89 6.29
CA PHE A 19 1.48 -10.37 6.73
C PHE A 19 0.30 -9.42 6.42
N MET A 20 0.58 -8.15 6.13
CA MET A 20 -0.40 -7.19 5.62
C MET A 20 -0.36 -7.07 4.08
N ALA A 21 0.56 -7.82 3.44
CA ALA A 21 0.74 -7.92 2.00
C ALA A 21 0.50 -9.38 1.53
N TYR A 22 1.54 -10.09 1.07
CA TYR A 22 1.43 -11.44 0.47
C TYR A 22 1.73 -12.60 1.44
N GLY A 23 1.96 -12.29 2.71
CA GLY A 23 2.17 -13.27 3.78
C GLY A 23 3.34 -14.21 3.51
N SER A 24 3.26 -15.42 4.09
CA SER A 24 4.29 -16.44 3.95
C SER A 24 4.34 -17.11 2.57
N TYR A 25 3.28 -16.99 1.77
CA TYR A 25 3.17 -17.66 0.47
C TYR A 25 3.73 -16.84 -0.69
N GLY A 26 3.84 -15.51 -0.54
CA GLY A 26 4.20 -14.63 -1.65
C GLY A 26 3.11 -14.59 -2.73
N ASP A 27 3.45 -14.08 -3.91
CA ASP A 27 2.53 -13.98 -5.06
C ASP A 27 2.72 -15.12 -6.09
N ARG A 28 3.68 -16.03 -5.85
CA ARG A 28 4.10 -17.12 -6.75
C ARG A 28 4.70 -16.66 -8.08
N ASN A 29 5.15 -15.41 -8.17
CA ASN A 29 5.73 -14.83 -9.37
C ASN A 29 6.91 -13.91 -9.04
N GLN A 30 6.66 -12.73 -8.45
CA GLN A 30 7.65 -11.68 -8.26
C GLN A 30 7.92 -11.33 -6.79
N ILE A 31 7.05 -11.74 -5.87
CA ILE A 31 7.13 -11.38 -4.45
C ILE A 31 7.29 -12.66 -3.64
N GLY A 32 8.41 -12.75 -2.92
CA GLY A 32 8.74 -13.88 -2.06
C GLY A 32 7.84 -14.00 -0.84
N GLY A 33 7.84 -15.20 -0.25
CA GLY A 33 7.22 -15.44 1.04
C GLY A 33 7.93 -14.65 2.15
N ASN A 34 7.15 -14.07 3.06
CA ASN A 34 7.62 -13.24 4.18
C ASN A 34 8.37 -11.97 3.77
N GLU A 35 8.24 -11.54 2.51
CA GLU A 35 8.90 -10.34 2.00
C GLU A 35 8.09 -9.07 2.35
N PRO A 36 8.67 -8.09 3.07
CA PRO A 36 8.01 -6.80 3.28
C PRO A 36 8.09 -5.93 2.02
N LEU A 37 7.09 -5.08 1.81
CA LEU A 37 7.01 -4.21 0.63
C LEU A 37 7.18 -2.75 1.00
N ILE A 38 7.83 -1.99 0.12
CA ILE A 38 7.95 -0.54 0.23
C ILE A 38 7.20 0.09 -0.94
N PHE A 39 6.19 0.90 -0.62
CA PHE A 39 5.40 1.63 -1.62
C PHE A 39 5.70 3.11 -1.54
N LYS A 40 6.08 3.72 -2.68
CA LYS A 40 6.07 5.18 -2.84
C LYS A 40 4.75 5.57 -3.50
N VAL A 41 3.89 6.24 -2.74
CA VAL A 41 2.52 6.55 -3.17
C VAL A 41 2.34 8.06 -3.28
N LYS A 42 1.62 8.52 -4.30
CA LYS A 42 1.09 9.88 -4.42
C LYS A 42 -0.41 9.82 -4.58
N ILE A 43 -1.15 10.58 -3.79
CA ILE A 43 -2.62 10.67 -3.93
C ILE A 43 -2.93 11.71 -4.99
N LEU A 44 -3.62 11.31 -6.05
CA LEU A 44 -3.96 12.20 -7.16
C LEU A 44 -5.35 12.83 -7.00
N ASP A 45 -6.31 12.08 -6.47
CA ASP A 45 -7.72 12.47 -6.34
C ASP A 45 -8.40 11.58 -5.29
N ILE A 46 -9.27 12.15 -4.44
CA ILE A 46 -10.11 11.41 -3.49
C ILE A 46 -11.59 11.58 -3.83
N LYS A 47 -12.13 10.61 -4.58
CA LYS A 47 -13.55 10.57 -4.93
C LYS A 47 -14.42 10.17 -3.75
N LYS A 48 -15.20 11.12 -3.22
CA LYS A 48 -16.26 10.83 -2.24
C LYS A 48 -17.51 10.38 -3.00
N ARG A 49 -18.13 9.28 -2.58
CA ARG A 49 -19.49 8.96 -3.06
C ARG A 49 -20.44 9.98 -2.45
N GLU A 50 -21.30 10.55 -3.28
CA GLU A 50 -22.47 11.29 -2.79
C GLU A 50 -23.38 10.32 -2.01
N LYS A 51 -24.01 10.84 -0.95
CA LYS A 51 -24.87 10.07 -0.05
C LYS A 51 -26.25 9.85 -0.66
#